data_AF-A0A8K1D283-F1
#
_entry.id   AF-A0A8K1D283-F1
#
_cell.length_a   1.000
_cell.length_b   1.000
_cell.length_c   1.000
_cell.angle_alpha   90.00
_cell.angle_beta   90.00
_cell.angle_gamma   90.00
#
_symmetry.space_group_name_H-M   'P 1'
#
loop_
_entity.id
_entity.type
_entity.pdbx_description
1 polymer ?
#
loop_
_entity_poly.entity_id
_entity_poly.type
_entity_poly.pdbx_seq_one_letter_code
_entity_poly.pdbx_strand_id
1 'polypeptide(L)'
;MTTENNVTYTDLLDYQLLKHYYESVISRLKNKSIRNLKSTIKELLGVIGKIKNFITDSRLKDIILNQEKVAKRLLVIINIRYLIFFIYKYIIGKLISTLYDLLQMFISKLETIKY
;
A
#
# COMPACT_ATOMS: atom_id res chain seq x y z
N MET A 1 42.01 31.80 -0.71
CA MET A 1 41.13 32.49 0.25
C MET A 1 40.20 33.35 -0.59
N THR A 2 38.90 33.16 -0.70
CA THR A 2 37.88 32.49 0.12
C THR A 2 36.81 31.96 -0.83
N THR A 3 36.56 30.65 -0.85
CA THR A 3 35.41 30.03 -1.54
C THR A 3 34.35 29.77 -0.49
N GLU A 4 33.72 30.85 -0.01
CA GLU A 4 32.61 30.79 0.94
C GLU A 4 31.33 31.29 0.26
N ASN A 5 30.28 30.47 0.38
CA ASN A 5 28.86 30.81 0.22
C ASN A 5 28.28 30.86 -1.20
N ASN A 6 28.35 29.73 -1.92
CA ASN A 6 27.35 29.38 -2.92
C ASN A 6 26.64 28.09 -2.49
N VAL A 7 25.96 28.13 -1.33
CA VAL A 7 24.79 27.25 -1.17
C VAL A 7 23.74 27.85 -2.10
N THR A 8 23.63 27.29 -3.30
CA THR A 8 22.84 27.84 -4.40
C THR A 8 21.38 27.96 -3.95
N TYR A 9 20.71 29.09 -4.21
CA TYR A 9 19.27 29.26 -3.89
C TYR A 9 18.40 28.09 -4.39
N THR A 10 18.82 27.45 -5.48
CA THR A 10 18.25 26.21 -6.01
C THR A 10 18.29 25.06 -5.01
N ASP A 11 19.40 24.84 -4.32
CA ASP A 11 19.57 23.78 -3.33
C ASP A 11 18.67 24.02 -2.10
N LEU A 12 18.51 25.28 -1.70
CA LEU A 12 17.59 25.69 -0.63
C LEU A 12 16.12 25.48 -1.02
N LEU A 13 15.75 25.81 -2.25
CA LEU A 13 14.41 25.59 -2.78
C LEU A 13 14.09 24.09 -2.85
N ASP A 14 15.01 23.28 -3.37
CA ASP A 14 14.88 21.82 -3.47
C ASP A 14 14.74 21.17 -2.09
N TYR A 15 15.50 21.63 -1.10
CA TYR A 15 15.38 21.19 0.28
C TYR A 15 14.01 21.51 0.88
N GLN A 16 13.50 22.74 0.69
CA GLN A 16 12.19 23.14 1.19
C GLN A 16 11.06 22.34 0.54
N LEU A 17 11.15 22.10 -0.77
CA LEU A 17 10.20 21.27 -1.51
C LEU A 17 10.19 19.83 -0.99
N LEU A 18 11.37 19.25 -0.76
CA LEU A 18 11.48 17.89 -0.22
C LEU A 18 10.92 17.80 1.20
N LYS A 19 11.25 18.77 2.06
CA LYS A 19 10.70 18.84 3.42
C LYS A 19 9.17 18.92 3.40
N HIS A 20 8.62 19.82 2.59
CA HIS A 20 7.17 19.98 2.44
C HIS A 20 6.50 18.71 1.91
N TYR A 21 7.14 18.02 0.96
CA TYR A 21 6.68 16.71 0.48
C TYR A 21 6.60 15.69 1.61
N TYR A 22 7.64 15.58 2.45
CA TYR A 22 7.64 14.66 3.58
C TYR A 22 6.57 15.02 4.62
N GLU A 23 6.36 16.31 4.92
CA GLU A 23 5.27 16.77 5.80
C GLU A 23 3.88 16.39 5.25
N SER A 24 3.69 16.55 3.93
CA SER A 24 2.47 16.13 3.23
C SER A 24 2.28 14.62 3.24
N VAL A 25 3.35 13.83 3.11
CA VAL A 25 3.27 12.37 3.28
C VAL A 25 2.84 12.03 4.71
N ILE A 26 3.45 12.64 5.73
CA ILE A 26 3.13 12.39 7.14
C ILE A 26 1.65 12.71 7.43
N SER A 27 1.13 13.83 6.94
CA SER A 27 -0.28 14.19 7.13
C SER A 27 -1.22 13.18 6.46
N ARG A 28 -0.89 12.72 5.25
CA ARG A 28 -1.67 11.72 4.52
C ARG A 28 -1.61 10.32 5.16
N LEU A 29 -0.47 9.95 5.75
CA LEU A 29 -0.32 8.69 6.49
C LEU A 29 -1.18 8.65 7.75
N LYS A 30 -1.53 9.80 8.34
CA LYS A 30 -2.47 9.87 9.48
C LYS A 30 -3.92 9.52 9.07
N ASN A 31 -4.25 9.53 7.79
CA ASN A 31 -5.59 9.17 7.31
C ASN A 31 -5.81 7.65 7.39
N LYS A 32 -6.95 7.23 7.94
CA LYS A 32 -7.31 5.81 8.13
C LYS A 32 -7.76 5.09 6.84
N SER A 33 -7.94 5.80 5.73
CA SER A 33 -8.37 5.19 4.46
C SER A 33 -7.26 4.34 3.83
N ILE A 34 -7.49 3.03 3.69
CA ILE A 34 -6.53 2.08 3.10
C ILE A 34 -6.22 2.42 1.63
N ARG A 35 -7.20 2.91 0.86
CA ARG A 35 -6.98 3.32 -0.53
C ARG A 35 -5.99 4.49 -0.60
N ASN A 36 -6.19 5.50 0.25
CA ASN A 36 -5.32 6.68 0.32
C ASN A 36 -3.95 6.32 0.86
N LEU A 37 -3.88 5.41 1.84
CA LEU A 37 -2.65 4.88 2.39
C LEU A 37 -1.83 4.17 1.28
N LYS A 38 -2.46 3.30 0.48
CA LYS A 38 -1.80 2.60 -0.64
C LYS A 38 -1.24 3.58 -1.67
N SER A 39 -1.99 4.62 -2.04
CA SER A 39 -1.50 5.66 -2.98
C SER A 39 -0.31 6.42 -2.40
N THR A 40 -0.45 6.91 -1.17
CA THR A 40 0.60 7.66 -0.46
C THR A 40 1.90 6.86 -0.36
N ILE A 41 1.83 5.56 -0.03
CA ILE A 41 3.03 4.71 0.07
C ILE A 41 3.69 4.51 -1.31
N LYS A 42 2.89 4.34 -2.38
CA LYS A 42 3.44 4.21 -3.74
C LYS A 42 4.15 5.48 -4.18
N GLU A 43 3.55 6.64 -3.92
CA GLU A 43 4.17 7.94 -4.20
C GLU A 43 5.49 8.10 -3.44
N LEU A 44 5.49 7.78 -2.14
CA LEU A 44 6.69 7.83 -1.30
C LEU A 44 7.81 6.94 -1.86
N LEU A 45 7.49 5.70 -2.22
CA LEU A 45 8.46 4.79 -2.83
C LEU A 45 8.99 5.31 -4.17
N GLY A 46 8.14 5.97 -4.96
CA GLY A 46 8.55 6.62 -6.21
C GLY A 46 9.55 7.73 -5.98
N VAL A 47 9.33 8.57 -4.97
CA VAL A 47 10.27 9.65 -4.60
C VAL A 47 11.56 9.08 -4.03
N ILE A 48 11.48 8.15 -3.08
CA ILE A 48 12.65 7.47 -2.50
C ILE A 48 13.50 6.82 -3.61
N GLY A 49 12.86 6.14 -4.56
CA GLY A 49 13.54 5.51 -5.68
C GLY A 49 14.33 6.49 -6.55
N LYS A 50 13.85 7.72 -6.69
CA LYS A 50 14.55 8.79 -7.42
C LYS A 50 15.69 9.39 -6.60
N ILE A 51 15.48 9.69 -5.32
CA ILE A 51 16.45 10.47 -4.54
C ILE A 51 17.56 9.63 -3.89
N LYS A 52 17.33 8.34 -3.61
CA LYS A 52 18.24 7.54 -2.77
C LYS A 52 19.67 7.38 -3.33
N ASN A 53 19.83 7.48 -4.65
CA ASN A 53 21.13 7.37 -5.29
C ASN A 53 21.92 8.69 -5.28
N PHE A 54 21.26 9.81 -5.02
CA PHE A 54 21.87 11.14 -4.97
C PHE A 54 22.28 11.55 -3.55
N ILE A 55 21.96 10.73 -2.54
CA ILE A 55 22.23 11.03 -1.14
C ILE A 55 23.56 10.40 -0.74
N THR A 56 24.55 11.28 -0.55
CA THR A 56 25.91 10.91 -0.17
C THR A 56 26.07 10.74 1.34
N ASP A 57 25.26 11.45 2.13
CA ASP A 57 25.27 11.33 3.60
C ASP A 57 24.75 9.95 4.04
N SER A 58 25.57 9.21 4.78
CA SER A 58 25.27 7.84 5.19
C SER A 58 24.08 7.75 6.15
N ARG A 59 23.90 8.71 7.04
CA ARG A 59 22.80 8.72 8.02
C ARG A 59 21.47 8.95 7.32
N LEU A 60 21.41 9.92 6.41
CA LEU A 60 20.21 10.20 5.62
C LEU A 60 19.88 9.03 4.70
N LYS A 61 20.90 8.39 4.11
CA LYS A 61 20.73 7.19 3.31
C LYS A 61 20.13 6.05 4.11
N ASP A 62 20.62 5.79 5.32
CA ASP A 62 20.06 4.75 6.20
C ASP A 62 18.60 5.02 6.58
N ILE A 63 18.28 6.28 6.88
CA ILE A 63 16.89 6.68 7.18
C ILE A 63 15.98 6.40 5.98
N ILE A 64 16.40 6.76 4.77
CA ILE A 64 15.60 6.56 3.56
C ILE A 64 15.47 5.08 3.21
N LEU A 65 16.53 4.28 3.37
CA LEU A 65 16.46 2.84 3.16
C LEU A 65 15.52 2.16 4.17
N ASN A 66 15.52 2.61 5.42
CA ASN A 66 14.57 2.13 6.42
C ASN A 66 13.13 2.51 6.08
N GLN A 67 12.89 3.75 5.63
CA GLN A 67 11.59 4.17 5.12
C GLN A 67 11.14 3.31 3.93
N GLU A 68 12.04 3.04 2.96
CA GLU A 68 11.78 2.18 1.80
C GLU A 68 11.36 0.78 2.23
N LYS A 69 12.10 0.19 3.18
CA LYS A 69 11.85 -1.15 3.71
C LYS A 69 10.48 -1.25 4.40
N VAL A 70 10.14 -0.28 5.25
CA VAL A 70 8.84 -0.23 5.93
C VAL A 70 7.70 -0.03 4.93
N ALA A 71 7.85 0.90 3.99
CA ALA A 71 6.87 1.17 2.94
C ALA A 71 6.58 -0.06 2.06
N LYS A 72 7.61 -0.78 1.62
CA LYS A 72 7.44 -2.03 0.84
C LYS A 72 6.68 -3.09 1.64
N ARG A 73 7.04 -3.31 2.90
CA ARG A 73 6.33 -4.25 3.79
C ARG A 73 4.86 -3.86 3.95
N LEU A 74 4.59 -2.58 4.12
CA LEU A 74 3.22 -2.08 4.29
C LEU A 74 2.37 -2.33 3.03
N LEU A 75 2.91 -2.11 1.83
CA LEU A 75 2.21 -2.44 0.57
C LEU A 75 1.91 -3.93 0.44
N VAL A 76 2.86 -4.79 0.82
CA VAL A 76 2.65 -6.25 0.79
C VAL A 76 1.47 -6.63 1.69
N ILE A 77 1.44 -6.13 2.92
CA ILE A 77 0.35 -6.40 3.87
C ILE A 77 -1.00 -5.90 3.32
N ILE A 78 -1.03 -4.68 2.77
CA ILE A 78 -2.25 -4.13 2.17
C ILE A 78 -2.75 -5.02 1.02
N ASN A 79 -1.85 -5.51 0.16
CA ASN A 79 -2.23 -6.38 -0.95
C ASN A 79 -2.69 -7.76 -0.48
N ILE A 80 -2.01 -8.36 0.50
CA ILE A 80 -2.39 -9.66 1.09
C ILE A 80 -3.80 -9.59 1.70
N ARG A 81 -4.15 -8.48 2.37
CA ARG A 81 -5.51 -8.28 2.89
C ARG A 81 -6.59 -8.47 1.82
N TYR A 82 -6.37 -7.92 0.62
CA TYR A 82 -7.32 -8.07 -0.48
C TYR A 82 -7.38 -9.51 -0.99
N LEU A 83 -6.25 -10.21 -1.04
CA LEU A 83 -6.20 -11.62 -1.42
C LEU A 83 -6.98 -12.49 -0.43
N ILE A 84 -6.81 -12.28 0.87
CA ILE A 84 -7.54 -13.00 1.92
C ILE A 84 -9.04 -12.76 1.77
N PHE A 85 -9.46 -11.50 1.59
CA PHE A 85 -10.88 -11.17 1.42
C PHE A 85 -11.49 -11.81 0.16
N PHE A 86 -10.70 -11.86 -0.93
CA PHE A 86 -11.12 -12.50 -2.17
C PHE A 86 -11.33 -14.01 -1.97
N ILE A 87 -10.37 -14.70 -1.36
CA ILE A 87 -10.45 -16.13 -1.06
C ILE A 87 -11.67 -16.41 -0.16
N TYR A 88 -11.86 -15.61 0.88
CA TYR A 88 -13.02 -15.72 1.77
C TYR A 88 -14.33 -15.64 0.99
N LYS A 89 -14.50 -14.59 0.17
CA LYS A 89 -15.71 -14.40 -0.65
C LYS A 89 -15.96 -15.58 -1.59
N TYR A 90 -14.90 -16.11 -2.20
CA TYR A 90 -14.99 -17.26 -3.09
C TYR A 90 -15.47 -18.53 -2.37
N ILE A 91 -14.89 -18.83 -1.20
CA ILE A 91 -15.28 -20.01 -0.39
C ILE A 91 -16.75 -19.92 0.01
N ILE A 92 -17.19 -18.77 0.53
CA ILE A 92 -18.58 -18.56 0.92
C ILE A 92 -19.53 -18.74 -0.26
N GLY A 93 -19.20 -18.15 -1.43
CA GLY A 93 -20.01 -18.32 -2.64
C GLY A 93 -20.14 -19.79 -3.03
N LYS A 94 -19.04 -20.53 -3.03
CA LYS A 94 -19.04 -21.97 -3.37
C LYS A 94 -19.92 -22.79 -2.40
N LEU A 95 -19.82 -22.52 -1.10
CA LEU A 95 -20.62 -23.23 -0.09
C LEU A 95 -22.11 -22.94 -0.24
N ILE A 96 -22.48 -21.67 -0.50
CA ILE A 96 -23.88 -21.27 -0.72
C ILE A 96 -24.44 -21.99 -1.95
N SER A 97 -23.72 -22.00 -3.08
CA SER A 97 -24.16 -22.72 -4.28
C SER A 97 -24.33 -24.21 -4.02
N THR A 98 -23.34 -24.84 -3.35
CA THR A 98 -23.42 -26.27 -3.02
C THR A 98 -24.63 -26.58 -2.15
N LEU A 99 -24.91 -25.73 -1.14
CA LEU A 99 -26.07 -25.91 -0.27
C LEU A 99 -27.38 -25.75 -1.05
N TYR A 100 -27.46 -24.76 -1.93
CA TYR A 100 -28.62 -24.55 -2.80
C TYR A 100 -28.91 -25.78 -3.67
N ASP A 101 -27.89 -26.34 -4.32
CA ASP A 101 -28.02 -27.52 -5.16
C ASP A 101 -28.51 -28.74 -4.36
N LEU A 102 -27.96 -28.95 -3.16
CA LEU A 102 -28.38 -30.03 -2.26
C LEU A 102 -29.85 -29.88 -1.84
N LEU A 103 -30.29 -28.66 -1.54
CA LEU A 103 -31.69 -28.38 -1.19
C LEU A 103 -32.62 -28.64 -2.37
N GLN A 104 -32.25 -28.22 -3.58
CA GLN A 104 -33.03 -28.51 -4.78
C GLN A 104 -33.14 -30.00 -5.04
N MET A 105 -32.03 -30.73 -4.97
CA MET A 105 -32.02 -32.19 -5.13
C MET A 105 -32.92 -32.89 -4.10
N PHE A 106 -32.93 -32.39 -2.85
CA PHE A 106 -33.77 -32.93 -1.81
C PHE A 106 -35.27 -32.71 -2.11
N ILE A 107 -35.65 -31.49 -2.52
CA ILE A 107 -37.03 -31.16 -2.91
C ILE A 107 -37.49 -32.04 -4.07
N SER A 108 -36.71 -32.15 -5.15
CA SER A 108 -37.08 -32.97 -6.32
C SER A 108 -37.27 -34.45 -5.96
N LYS A 109 -36.46 -34.99 -5.04
CA LYS A 109 -36.64 -36.37 -4.56
C LYS A 109 -37.95 -36.55 -3.78
N LEU A 110 -38.31 -35.59 -2.93
CA LEU A 110 -39.59 -35.64 -2.19
C LEU A 110 -40.80 -35.62 -3.13
N GLU A 111 -40.73 -34.83 -4.21
CA GLU A 111 -41.77 -34.78 -5.22
C GLU A 111 -41.92 -36.10 -5.97
N THR A 112 -40.80 -36.80 -6.23
CA THR A 112 -40.80 -38.10 -6.92
C THR A 112 -41.39 -39.22 -6.05
N ILE A 113 -41.23 -39.16 -4.73
CA ILE A 113 -41.73 -40.19 -3.78
C ILE A 113 -43.25 -40.05 -3.53
N LYS A 114 -43.84 -38.88 -3.82
CA LYS A 114 -45.27 -38.63 -3.63
C LYS A 114 -46.17 -39.27 -4.70
N TYR A 115 -45.59 -39.87 -5.74
CA TYR A 115 -46.26 -40.63 -6.79
C TYR A 115 -45.83 -42.10 -6.75
#